data_AF-A0A4D4KZ86-F1
#
_entry.id   AF-A0A4D4KZ86-F1
#
_cell.length_a   1.000
_cell.length_b   1.000
_cell.length_c   1.000
_cell.angle_alpha   90.00
_cell.angle_beta   90.00
_cell.angle_gamma   90.00
#
_symmetry.space_group_name_H-M   'P 1'
#
loop_
_entity.id
_entity.type
_entity.pdbx_description
1 polymer ?
#
loop_
_entity_poly.entity_id
_entity_poly.type
_entity_poly.pdbx_seq_one_letter_code
_entity_poly.pdbx_strand_id
1 'polypeptide(L)'
;MIEWAFTRLGVERLEWCCEAGNEGSRAVALGVGFRMEGTDRARIVHQGTRRDAWRGALLPSDWGLPSTTPYLPSEASEAADAPREPEGSGRASRAASAV
;
A
#
# COMPACT_ATOMS: atom_id res chain seq x y z
N MET A 1 5.60 13.27 12.58
CA MET A 1 5.48 14.02 11.29
C MET A 1 4.12 13.82 10.63
N ILE A 2 3.67 12.59 10.39
CA ILE A 2 2.36 12.31 9.76
C ILE A 2 1.20 12.90 10.55
N GLU A 3 1.13 12.64 11.85
CA GLU A 3 0.11 13.23 12.71
C GLU A 3 0.08 14.77 12.61
N TRP A 4 1.25 15.42 12.58
CA TRP A 4 1.33 16.88 12.42
C TRP A 4 0.82 17.33 11.03
N ALA A 5 1.14 16.60 9.96
CA ALA A 5 0.64 16.92 8.63
C ALA A 5 -0.90 16.86 8.58
N PHE A 6 -1.51 15.83 9.18
CA PHE A 6 -2.96 15.69 9.22
C PHE A 6 -3.62 16.69 10.17
N THR A 7 -3.12 16.85 11.39
CA THR A 7 -3.81 17.62 12.46
C THR A 7 -3.45 19.09 12.51
N ARG A 8 -2.28 19.50 12.00
CA ARG A 8 -1.81 20.90 12.06
C ARG A 8 -1.74 21.57 10.71
N LEU A 9 -1.34 20.85 9.66
CA LEU A 9 -1.34 21.40 8.30
C LEU A 9 -2.65 21.17 7.55
N GLY A 10 -3.52 20.27 8.02
CA GLY A 10 -4.76 19.93 7.32
C GLY A 10 -4.54 19.19 6.00
N VAL A 11 -3.42 18.48 5.86
CA VAL A 11 -3.19 17.61 4.70
C VAL A 11 -4.18 16.46 4.74
N GLU A 12 -4.84 16.17 3.64
CA GLU A 12 -5.86 15.10 3.56
C GLU A 12 -5.38 13.86 2.81
N ARG A 13 -4.16 13.92 2.26
CA ARG A 13 -3.50 12.81 1.57
C ARG A 13 -2.00 13.03 1.56
N LEU A 14 -1.26 12.03 2.05
CA LEU A 14 0.19 11.97 1.92
C LEU A 14 0.54 10.92 0.87
N GLU A 15 1.42 11.28 -0.05
CA GLU A 15 1.96 10.33 -1.03
C GLU A 15 3.40 9.98 -0.71
N TRP A 16 3.72 8.72 -0.91
CA TRP A 16 5.06 8.19 -0.83
C TRP A 16 5.40 7.50 -2.15
N CYS A 17 6.64 7.63 -2.58
CA CYS A 17 7.18 6.80 -3.64
C CYS A 17 8.64 6.45 -3.37
N CYS A 18 9.06 5.29 -3.85
CA CYS A 18 10.46 4.86 -3.81
C CYS A 18 10.78 4.03 -5.06
N GLU A 19 12.07 3.84 -5.35
CA GLU A 19 12.50 2.92 -6.40
C GLU A 19 11.97 1.50 -6.14
N ALA A 20 11.36 0.89 -7.16
CA ALA A 20 10.88 -0.49 -7.07
C ALA A 20 12.06 -1.44 -6.83
N GLY A 21 11.97 -2.24 -5.75
CA GLY A 21 13.06 -3.07 -5.24
C GLY A 21 13.67 -2.57 -3.93
N ASN A 22 13.36 -1.34 -3.50
CA ASN A 22 13.72 -0.85 -2.17
C ASN A 22 12.75 -1.38 -1.09
N GLU A 23 12.90 -2.66 -0.77
CA GLU A 23 12.00 -3.36 0.17
C GLU A 23 12.07 -2.79 1.59
N GLY A 24 13.23 -2.29 2.02
CA GLY A 24 13.37 -1.65 3.34
C GLY A 24 12.51 -0.40 3.46
N SER A 25 12.55 0.49 2.46
CA SER A 25 11.69 1.67 2.45
C SER A 25 10.22 1.31 2.35
N ARG A 26 9.87 0.30 1.54
CA ARG A 26 8.51 -0.20 1.43
C ARG A 26 7.99 -0.76 2.74
N ALA A 27 8.80 -1.55 3.44
CA ALA A 27 8.42 -2.11 4.75
C ALA A 27 8.13 -1.02 5.77
N VAL A 28 8.93 0.06 5.81
CA VAL A 28 8.67 1.22 6.68
C VAL A 28 7.36 1.92 6.29
N ALA A 29 7.15 2.17 4.99
CA ALA A 29 5.92 2.81 4.52
C ALA A 29 4.67 1.99 4.92
N LEU A 30 4.69 0.69 4.65
CA LEU A 30 3.61 -0.23 5.04
C LEU A 30 3.41 -0.29 6.55
N GLY A 31 4.50 -0.35 7.34
CA GLY A 31 4.42 -0.41 8.80
C GLY A 31 3.81 0.84 9.44
N VAL A 32 3.89 1.99 8.74
CA VAL A 32 3.29 3.25 9.17
C VAL A 32 1.84 3.41 8.68
N GLY A 33 1.38 2.49 7.82
CA GLY A 33 0.01 2.44 7.31
C GLY A 33 -0.17 2.92 5.88
N PHE A 34 0.89 3.26 5.14
CA PHE A 34 0.73 3.59 3.72
C PHE A 34 0.18 2.38 2.97
N ARG A 35 -0.79 2.63 2.11
CA ARG A 35 -1.33 1.65 1.19
C ARG A 35 -0.66 1.73 -0.16
N MET A 36 -0.31 0.59 -0.74
CA MET A 36 0.23 0.51 -2.10
C MET A 36 -0.87 0.80 -3.12
N GLU A 37 -0.60 1.74 -4.03
CA GLU A 37 -1.57 2.15 -5.05
C GLU A 37 -1.06 1.93 -6.49
N GLY A 38 0.22 1.55 -6.66
CA GLY A 38 0.72 1.12 -7.95
C GLY A 38 2.22 1.22 -8.12
N THR A 39 2.64 1.00 -9.36
CA THR A 39 4.02 1.15 -9.83
C THR A 39 4.03 2.11 -11.03
N ASP A 40 4.76 3.19 -10.89
CA ASP A 40 4.93 4.18 -11.95
C ASP A 40 6.20 3.85 -12.74
N ARG A 41 6.04 3.55 -14.03
CA ARG A 41 7.17 3.22 -14.90
C ARG A 41 8.05 4.44 -15.13
N ALA A 42 9.38 4.26 -15.07
CA ALA A 42 10.37 5.31 -15.33
C ALA A 42 10.19 6.62 -14.51
N ARG A 43 9.64 6.56 -13.30
CA ARG A 43 9.38 7.75 -12.46
C ARG A 43 10.67 8.37 -11.92
N ILE A 44 11.64 7.57 -11.50
CA ILE A 44 12.86 8.04 -10.83
C ILE A 44 14.03 8.05 -11.81
N VAL A 45 14.84 9.11 -11.79
CA VAL A 45 16.17 9.12 -12.43
C VAL A 45 17.20 8.77 -11.36
N HIS A 46 17.90 7.67 -11.53
CA HIS A 46 19.00 7.30 -10.64
C HIS A 46 20.21 6.89 -11.47
N GLN A 47 21.33 7.59 -11.28
CA GLN A 47 22.59 7.36 -12.00
C GLN A 47 22.40 7.32 -13.53
N GLY A 48 21.67 8.30 -14.07
CA GLY A 48 21.41 8.42 -15.51
C GLY A 48 20.43 7.40 -16.09
N THR A 49 19.90 6.48 -15.28
CA THR A 49 18.92 5.47 -15.71
C THR A 49 17.54 5.76 -15.12
N ARG A 50 16.49 5.58 -15.92
CA ARG A 50 15.12 5.65 -15.43
C ARG A 50 14.75 4.34 -14.73
N ARG A 51 14.22 4.44 -13.52
CA ARG A 51 13.78 3.31 -12.69
C ARG A 51 12.29 3.44 -12.42
N ASP A 52 11.64 2.28 -12.34
CA ASP A 52 10.26 2.20 -11.89
C ASP A 52 10.19 2.56 -10.41
N ALA A 53 9.06 3.15 -10.01
CA ALA A 53 8.84 3.52 -8.62
C ALA A 53 7.55 2.92 -8.11
N TRP A 54 7.59 2.35 -6.92
CA TRP A 54 6.38 2.09 -6.17
C TRP A 54 5.78 3.40 -5.69
N ARG A 55 4.45 3.47 -5.68
CA ARG A 55 3.68 4.57 -5.11
C ARG A 55 2.68 4.01 -4.10
N GLY A 56 2.57 4.72 -2.99
CA GLY A 56 1.51 4.50 -2.03
C GLY A 56 1.01 5.82 -1.47
N ALA A 57 -0.11 5.74 -0.78
CA ALA A 57 -0.68 6.89 -0.10
C ALA A 57 -1.16 6.52 1.31
N LEU A 58 -1.26 7.55 2.14
CA LEU A 58 -1.83 7.49 3.47
C LEU A 58 -2.85 8.62 3.62
N LEU A 59 -4.05 8.25 4.03
CA LEU A 59 -5.17 9.15 4.30
C LEU A 59 -5.36 9.31 5.81
N PRO A 60 -6.01 10.39 6.28
CA PRO A 60 -6.40 10.53 7.69
C PRO A 60 -7.24 9.36 8.19
N SER A 61 -8.14 8.83 7.35
CA SER A 61 -9.01 7.69 7.68
C SER A 61 -8.24 6.42 8.03
N ASP A 62 -7.07 6.22 7.43
CA ASP A 62 -6.21 5.06 7.70
C ASP A 62 -5.62 5.11 9.12
N TRP A 63 -5.62 6.29 9.74
CA TRP A 63 -5.23 6.53 11.13
C TRP A 63 -6.44 6.80 12.06
N GLY A 64 -7.67 6.59 11.58
CA GLY A 64 -8.89 6.89 12.33
C GLY A 64 -9.09 8.39 12.60
N LEU A 65 -8.46 9.25 11.80
CA LEU A 65 -8.59 10.71 11.89
C LEU A 65 -9.60 11.22 10.86
N PRO A 66 -10.31 12.32 11.17
CA PRO A 66 -11.23 12.93 10.22
C PRO A 66 -10.48 13.68 9.10
N SER A 67 -11.10 13.75 7.93
CA SER A 67 -10.80 14.72 6.88
C SER A 67 -11.93 15.76 6.78
N THR A 68 -11.60 16.97 6.33
CA THR A 68 -12.58 18.03 6.04
C THR A 68 -13.36 17.70 4.77
N THR A 69 -12.68 17.17 3.76
CA THR A 69 -13.29 16.72 2.51
C THR A 69 -13.79 15.28 2.67
N PRO A 70 -15.07 14.99 2.38
CA PRO A 70 -15.59 13.62 2.43
C PRO A 70 -14.86 12.69 1.46
N TYR A 71 -14.50 11.50 1.94
CA TYR A 71 -13.94 10.44 1.11
C TYR A 71 -15.01 9.38 0.81
N LEU A 72 -15.25 9.13 -0.47
CA LEU A 72 -16.08 8.04 -0.96
C LEU A 72 -15.16 7.02 -1.67
N PRO A 73 -14.85 5.87 -1.05
CA PRO A 73 -14.02 4.86 -1.68
C PRO A 73 -14.77 4.21 -2.86
N SER A 74 -14.00 3.72 -3.84
CA SER A 74 -14.56 2.84 -4.87
C SER A 74 -14.67 1.41 -4.35
N GLU A 75 -15.62 0.63 -4.88
CA GLU A 75 -15.77 -0.79 -4.52
C GLU A 75 -14.45 -1.57 -4.68
N ALA A 76 -13.65 -1.25 -5.70
CA ALA A 76 -12.35 -1.87 -5.92
C ALA A 76 -11.33 -1.52 -4.82
N SER A 77 -11.33 -0.26 -4.36
CA SER A 77 -10.48 0.18 -3.26
C SER A 77 -10.88 -0.51 -1.95
N GLU A 78 -12.18 -0.60 -1.66
CA GLU A 78 -12.70 -1.29 -0.48
C GLU A 78 -12.39 -2.79 -0.51
N ALA A 79 -12.65 -3.45 -1.64
CA ALA A 79 -12.37 -4.87 -1.82
C ALA A 79 -10.88 -5.20 -1.61
N ALA A 80 -9.98 -4.31 -2.03
CA ALA A 80 -8.56 -4.51 -1.84
C ALA A 80 -8.05 -4.14 -0.42
N ASP A 81 -8.88 -3.52 0.44
CA ASP A 81 -8.62 -3.32 1.88
C ASP A 81 -9.28 -4.39 2.76
N ALA A 82 -10.25 -5.12 2.21
CA ALA A 82 -10.90 -6.20 2.93
C ALA A 82 -9.84 -7.18 3.47
N PRO A 83 -9.97 -7.64 4.73
CA PRO A 83 -9.09 -8.64 5.29
C PRO A 83 -9.00 -9.82 4.33
N ARG A 84 -7.78 -10.15 3.87
CA ARG A 84 -7.60 -11.35 3.08
C ARG A 84 -7.81 -12.54 4.01
N GLU A 85 -8.82 -13.36 3.71
CA GLU A 85 -8.98 -14.67 4.31
C GLU A 85 -7.63 -15.41 4.21
N PRO A 86 -7.15 -16.05 5.28
CA PRO A 86 -5.93 -16.83 5.21
C PRO A 86 -6.15 -17.91 4.16
N GLU A 87 -5.35 -17.88 3.08
CA GLU A 87 -5.40 -18.91 2.04
C GLU A 87 -5.25 -20.26 2.72
N GLY A 88 -6.34 -21.02 2.75
CA GLY A 88 -6.40 -22.32 3.40
C GLY A 88 -5.29 -23.20 2.86
N SER A 89 -4.40 -23.62 3.75
CA SER A 89 -3.38 -24.63 3.52
C SER A 89 -3.97 -25.75 2.65
N GLY A 90 -3.52 -25.80 1.40
CA GLY A 90 -4.00 -26.74 0.40
C GLY A 90 -3.96 -28.14 0.99
N ARG A 91 -5.15 -28.76 1.10
CA ARG A 91 -5.30 -30.16 1.49
C ARG A 91 -4.47 -31.00 0.53
N ALA A 92 -3.33 -31.50 1.00
CA ALA A 92 -2.50 -32.44 0.26
C ALA A 92 -3.35 -33.68 -0.10
N SER A 93 -3.76 -33.77 -1.36
CA SER A 93 -4.36 -34.97 -1.92
C SER A 93 -3.25 -36.01 -2.07
N ARG A 94 -3.07 -36.87 -1.06
CA ARG A 94 -2.35 -38.12 -1.25
C ARG A 94 -3.19 -39.01 -2.15
N ALA A 95 -2.79 -39.13 -3.41
CA ALA A 95 -3.21 -40.25 -4.24
C ALA A 95 -2.51 -41.52 -3.72
N ALA A 96 -3.29 -42.42 -3.14
CA ALA A 96 -2.86 -43.79 -2.92
C ALA A 96 -2.76 -44.46 -4.30
N SER A 97 -1.54 -44.82 -4.72
CA SER A 97 -1.37 -45.82 -5.78
C SER A 97 -1.39 -47.19 -5.11
N ALA A 98 -2.39 -47.98 -5.46
CA ALA A 98 -2.43 -49.42 -5.27
C ALA A 98 -2.63 -50.07 -6.64
N VAL A 99 -1.87 -51.15 -6.85
CA VAL A 99 -1.79 -52.07 -8.00
C VAL A 99 -0.81 -51.67 -9.09
#